data_AF-A0A8S3XLY2-F1
#
_entry.id   AF-A0A8S3XLY2-F1
#
_cell.length_a   1.000
_cell.length_b   1.000
_cell.length_c   1.000
_cell.angle_alpha   90.00
_cell.angle_beta   90.00
_cell.angle_gamma   90.00
#
_symmetry.space_group_name_H-M   'P 1'
#
loop_
_entity.id
_entity.type
_entity.pdbx_description
1 polymer ?
#
loop_
_entity_poly.entity_id
_entity_poly.type
_entity_poly.pdbx_seq_one_letter_code
_entity_poly.pdbx_strand_id
1 'polypeptide(L)'
;MKSARIILLQICLAVNIHITSQCPYTGQDVKAAYKSGEMQDQTMPITMDTIKKKLKDAMIFDWEDPTLNEREKKELSKLFDAVEIMTASRSRQPSNVQSMFASLRLVERAVKKQLKEGQISESLASKFKWEKLSSRQKREKPMYQLDKRTNMRVFNLEP
;
A
#
# COMPACT_ATOMS: atom_id res chain seq x y z
N MET A 1 -37.29 -8.70 48.61
CA MET A 1 -37.26 -9.11 47.18
C MET A 1 -36.31 -8.28 46.28
N LYS A 2 -35.36 -7.50 46.80
CA LYS A 2 -34.43 -6.70 45.98
C LYS A 2 -33.06 -7.38 45.78
N SER A 3 -32.59 -8.17 46.74
CA SER A 3 -31.28 -8.82 46.71
C SER A 3 -31.15 -9.96 45.69
N ALA A 4 -32.24 -10.70 45.43
CA ALA A 4 -32.21 -11.83 44.49
C ALA A 4 -31.94 -11.39 43.03
N ARG A 5 -32.41 -10.20 42.65
CA ARG A 5 -32.21 -9.67 41.28
C ARG A 5 -30.76 -9.25 41.02
N ILE A 6 -30.07 -8.77 42.05
CA ILE A 6 -28.65 -8.36 41.96
C ILE A 6 -27.76 -9.59 41.80
N ILE A 7 -28.05 -10.65 42.56
CA ILE A 7 -27.31 -11.92 42.48
C ILE A 7 -27.48 -12.56 41.09
N LEU A 8 -28.69 -12.53 40.53
CA LEU A 8 -28.95 -13.10 39.21
C LEU A 8 -28.23 -12.33 38.09
N LEU A 9 -28.14 -11.01 38.22
CA LEU A 9 -27.38 -10.15 37.29
C LEU A 9 -25.88 -10.44 37.33
N GLN A 10 -25.32 -10.63 38.54
CA GLN A 10 -23.91 -10.99 38.74
C GLN A 10 -23.57 -12.35 38.14
N ILE A 11 -24.47 -13.34 38.28
CA ILE A 11 -24.30 -14.68 37.69
C ILE A 11 -24.34 -14.60 36.16
N CYS A 12 -25.29 -13.88 35.56
CA CYS A 12 -25.36 -13.72 34.11
C CYS A 12 -24.10 -13.03 33.54
N LEU A 13 -23.57 -12.04 34.25
CA LEU A 13 -22.36 -11.34 33.84
C LEU A 13 -21.13 -12.27 33.91
N ALA A 14 -21.00 -13.04 34.99
CA ALA A 14 -19.92 -14.00 35.16
C ALA A 14 -19.94 -15.10 34.09
N VAL A 15 -21.13 -15.62 33.75
CA VAL A 15 -21.29 -16.62 32.69
C VAL A 15 -20.92 -16.06 31.31
N ASN A 16 -21.34 -14.82 30.99
CA ASN A 16 -20.96 -14.19 29.71
C ASN A 16 -19.45 -13.92 29.60
N ILE A 17 -18.78 -13.55 30.71
CA ILE A 17 -17.32 -13.37 30.73
C ILE A 17 -16.62 -14.73 30.58
N HIS A 18 -17.13 -15.78 31.21
CA HIS A 18 -16.57 -17.13 31.08
C HIS A 18 -16.72 -17.68 29.65
N ILE A 19 -17.88 -17.51 29.02
CA ILE A 19 -18.13 -17.92 27.63
C ILE A 19 -17.25 -17.12 26.66
N THR A 20 -17.08 -15.81 26.85
CA THR A 20 -16.22 -15.00 25.97
C THR A 20 -14.73 -15.28 26.14
N SER A 21 -14.28 -15.67 27.34
CA SER A 21 -12.88 -16.05 27.63
C SER A 21 -12.51 -17.48 27.22
N GLN A 22 -13.49 -18.36 27.03
CA GLN A 22 -13.29 -19.73 26.54
C GLN A 22 -13.45 -19.90 25.04
N CYS A 23 -13.75 -18.84 24.29
CA CYS A 23 -13.67 -18.89 22.82
C CYS A 23 -12.20 -19.05 22.42
N PRO A 24 -11.78 -20.19 21.83
CA PRO A 24 -10.46 -20.29 21.26
C PRO A 24 -10.37 -19.24 20.14
N TYR A 25 -9.42 -18.31 20.28
CA TYR A 25 -9.08 -17.34 19.26
C TYR A 25 -8.35 -18.05 18.12
N THR A 26 -9.02 -18.96 17.43
CA THR A 26 -8.51 -19.70 16.27
C THR A 26 -9.22 -19.17 15.05
N GLY A 27 -8.82 -17.97 14.60
CA GLY A 27 -9.45 -17.37 13.42
C GLY A 27 -8.70 -16.24 12.74
N GLN A 28 -7.65 -15.67 13.35
CA GLN A 28 -7.03 -14.47 12.77
C GLN A 28 -5.77 -14.70 11.93
N ASP A 29 -5.14 -15.89 11.96
CA ASP A 29 -3.89 -16.11 11.21
C ASP A 29 -4.01 -16.98 9.95
N VAL A 30 -5.09 -17.77 9.80
CA VAL A 30 -5.16 -18.73 8.68
C VAL A 30 -5.50 -18.05 7.33
N LYS A 31 -6.19 -16.90 7.36
CA LYS A 31 -6.59 -16.18 6.13
C LYS A 31 -5.50 -15.24 5.58
N ALA A 32 -4.45 -14.96 6.35
CA ALA A 32 -3.32 -14.13 5.93
C ALA A 32 -2.20 -14.95 5.26
N ALA A 33 -2.14 -16.27 5.50
CA ALA A 33 -1.07 -17.13 5.00
C ALA A 33 -1.10 -17.34 3.46
N TYR A 34 -2.25 -17.21 2.81
CA TYR A 34 -2.39 -17.45 1.35
C TYR A 34 -2.05 -16.24 0.47
N LYS A 35 -1.43 -15.19 1.01
CA LYS A 35 -1.12 -13.95 0.27
C LYS A 35 0.37 -13.59 0.20
N SER A 36 1.26 -14.55 0.43
CA SER A 36 2.70 -14.37 0.26
C SER A 36 3.22 -15.26 -0.86
N GLY A 37 2.93 -14.87 -2.10
CA GLY A 37 3.89 -15.07 -3.17
C GLY A 37 5.07 -14.13 -2.88
N GLU A 38 6.21 -14.72 -2.52
CA GLU A 38 7.52 -14.08 -2.34
C GLU A 38 7.49 -12.75 -1.55
N MET A 39 7.39 -12.85 -0.22
CA MET A 39 7.94 -11.80 0.65
C MET A 39 9.46 -11.96 0.62
N GLN A 40 10.09 -11.46 -0.45
CA GLN A 40 11.53 -11.24 -0.43
C GLN A 40 11.82 -10.29 0.72
N ASP A 41 12.54 -10.78 1.74
CA ASP A 41 12.99 -10.03 2.91
C ASP A 41 13.64 -8.72 2.45
N GLN A 42 12.87 -7.64 2.36
CA GLN A 42 13.40 -6.29 2.23
C GLN A 42 13.86 -5.87 3.63
N THR A 43 14.98 -6.44 4.06
CA THR A 43 15.69 -6.10 5.30
C THR A 43 16.33 -4.70 5.25
N MET A 44 16.31 -4.04 4.09
CA MET A 44 16.85 -2.69 3.92
C MET A 44 15.74 -1.66 3.74
N PRO A 45 15.78 -0.52 4.46
CA PRO A 45 14.85 0.58 4.23
C PRO A 45 15.01 1.11 2.80
N ILE A 46 13.88 1.41 2.15
CA ILE A 46 13.87 1.98 0.79
C ILE A 46 14.49 3.38 0.85
N THR A 47 15.68 3.54 0.28
CA THR A 47 16.40 4.83 0.18
C THR A 47 16.08 5.54 -1.13
N MET A 48 16.39 6.84 -1.20
CA MET A 48 16.24 7.61 -2.43
C MET A 48 17.05 7.06 -3.60
N ASP A 49 18.24 6.52 -3.35
CA ASP A 49 19.07 5.92 -4.42
C ASP A 49 18.43 4.67 -4.99
N THR A 50 17.77 3.86 -4.16
CA THR A 50 17.02 2.70 -4.65
C THR A 50 15.80 3.13 -5.48
N ILE A 51 15.13 4.22 -5.09
CA ILE A 51 13.99 4.79 -5.84
C ILE A 51 14.45 5.35 -7.18
N LYS A 52 15.53 6.14 -7.19
CA LYS A 52 16.16 6.65 -8.40
C LYS A 52 16.46 5.47 -9.31
N LYS A 53 17.31 4.53 -8.88
CA LYS A 53 17.66 3.33 -9.65
C LYS A 53 16.45 2.63 -10.24
N LYS A 54 15.38 2.44 -9.47
CA LYS A 54 14.15 1.82 -9.96
C LYS A 54 13.37 2.65 -10.97
N LEU A 55 13.39 3.98 -10.90
CA LEU A 55 12.81 4.84 -11.95
C LEU A 55 13.52 4.67 -13.30
N LYS A 56 14.86 4.54 -13.28
CA LYS A 56 15.66 4.29 -14.50
C LYS A 56 15.51 2.85 -15.00
N ASP A 57 15.59 1.86 -14.11
CA ASP A 57 15.39 0.45 -14.46
C ASP A 57 14.00 0.21 -15.08
N ALA A 58 12.96 0.85 -14.55
CA ALA A 58 11.60 0.80 -15.09
C ALA A 58 11.41 1.70 -16.33
N MET A 59 12.46 2.39 -16.77
CA MET A 59 12.48 3.37 -17.86
C MET A 59 11.42 4.47 -17.72
N ILE A 60 11.01 4.79 -16.49
CA ILE A 60 10.05 5.83 -16.15
C ILE A 60 10.73 7.20 -16.24
N PHE A 61 11.92 7.32 -15.69
CA PHE A 61 12.67 8.57 -15.65
C PHE A 61 14.15 8.30 -15.39
N ASP A 62 15.04 8.99 -16.12
CA ASP A 62 16.48 8.97 -15.89
C ASP A 62 16.92 10.32 -15.28
N TRP A 63 17.43 10.29 -14.04
CA TRP A 63 17.88 11.49 -13.34
C TRP A 63 19.24 12.01 -13.84
N GLU A 64 19.96 11.19 -14.63
CA GLU A 64 21.23 11.53 -15.27
C GLU A 64 21.05 11.94 -16.74
N ASP A 65 19.80 12.10 -17.20
CA ASP A 65 19.51 12.44 -18.59
C ASP A 65 20.24 13.74 -19.00
N PRO A 66 21.12 13.70 -20.02
CA PRO A 66 21.86 14.87 -20.48
C PRO A 66 20.96 15.97 -21.06
N THR A 67 19.70 15.66 -21.39
CA THR A 67 18.72 16.63 -21.89
C THR A 67 18.09 17.49 -20.79
N LEU A 68 18.43 17.25 -19.51
CA LEU A 68 17.96 18.07 -18.39
C LEU A 68 18.72 19.40 -18.33
N ASN A 69 17.97 20.50 -18.44
CA ASN A 69 18.51 21.84 -18.28
C ASN A 69 18.83 22.13 -16.81
N GLU A 70 19.70 23.11 -16.53
CA GLU A 70 20.09 23.44 -15.14
C GLU A 70 18.91 23.79 -14.23
N ARG A 71 17.90 24.47 -14.78
CA ARG A 71 16.66 24.75 -14.05
C ARG A 71 15.93 23.48 -13.67
N GLU A 72 15.78 22.55 -14.61
CA GLU A 72 15.11 21.27 -14.38
C GLU A 72 15.90 20.41 -13.37
N LYS A 73 17.23 20.45 -13.40
CA LYS A 73 18.08 19.80 -12.38
C LYS A 73 17.83 20.35 -10.98
N LYS A 74 17.68 21.67 -10.84
CA LYS A 74 17.34 22.31 -9.54
C LYS A 74 15.93 21.93 -9.07
N GLU A 75 14.95 21.93 -9.97
CA GLU A 75 13.58 21.50 -9.67
C GLU A 75 13.54 20.02 -9.26
N LEU A 76 14.28 19.18 -9.97
CA LEU A 76 14.42 17.75 -9.69
C LEU A 76 15.08 17.48 -8.34
N SER A 77 16.12 18.24 -7.96
CA SER A 77 16.75 18.14 -6.65
C SER A 77 15.74 18.40 -5.55
N LYS A 78 14.99 19.50 -5.62
CA LYS A 78 13.96 19.85 -4.63
C LYS A 78 12.84 18.80 -4.55
N LEU A 79 12.43 18.26 -5.69
CA LEU A 79 11.47 17.16 -5.76
C LEU A 79 11.99 15.95 -4.99
N PHE A 80 13.24 15.54 -5.24
CA PHE A 80 13.82 14.38 -4.57
C PHE A 80 14.06 14.60 -3.08
N ASP A 81 14.45 15.80 -2.64
CA ASP A 81 14.55 16.14 -1.22
C ASP A 81 13.18 16.00 -0.51
N ALA A 82 12.10 16.46 -1.16
CA ALA A 82 10.75 16.29 -0.64
C ALA A 82 10.33 14.81 -0.57
N VAL A 83 10.62 14.04 -1.61
CA VAL A 83 10.37 12.59 -1.64
C VAL A 83 11.18 11.88 -0.56
N GLU A 84 12.42 12.29 -0.31
CA GLU A 84 13.28 11.73 0.72
C GLU A 84 12.64 11.85 2.09
N ILE A 85 12.16 13.04 2.46
CA ILE A 85 11.44 13.28 3.71
C ILE A 85 10.21 12.37 3.82
N MET A 86 9.44 12.26 2.73
CA MET A 86 8.25 11.39 2.69
C MET A 86 8.62 9.90 2.86
N THR A 87 9.73 9.46 2.28
CA THR A 87 10.20 8.06 2.39
C THR A 87 10.82 7.76 3.76
N ALA A 88 11.53 8.72 4.36
CA ALA A 88 12.07 8.63 5.72
C ALA A 88 10.96 8.53 6.77
N SER A 89 9.81 9.17 6.54
CA SER A 89 8.62 8.97 7.40
C SER A 89 8.07 7.54 7.31
N ARG A 90 8.30 6.86 6.19
CA ARG A 90 7.76 5.54 5.86
C ARG A 90 8.66 4.38 6.28
N SER A 91 9.95 4.60 6.47
CA SER A 91 10.89 3.60 6.99
C SER A 91 10.54 3.11 8.40
N ARG A 92 9.71 3.88 9.12
CA ARG A 92 9.13 3.51 10.44
C ARG A 92 7.92 2.57 10.33
N GLN A 93 7.37 2.34 9.14
CA GLN A 93 6.24 1.44 8.94
C GLN A 93 6.72 -0.02 8.78
N PRO A 94 5.91 -1.02 9.14
CA PRO A 94 6.29 -2.42 8.97
C PRO A 94 6.57 -2.79 7.50
N SER A 95 7.45 -3.77 7.27
CA SER A 95 7.99 -4.16 5.96
C SER A 95 6.92 -4.55 4.93
N ASN A 96 5.79 -5.09 5.39
CA ASN A 96 4.62 -5.38 4.57
C ASN A 96 4.01 -4.12 3.89
N VAL A 97 4.28 -2.92 4.40
CA VAL A 97 3.86 -1.64 3.82
C VAL A 97 4.97 -0.99 2.98
N GLN A 98 6.24 -1.38 3.20
CA GLN A 98 7.40 -0.86 2.48
C GLN A 98 7.61 -1.57 1.12
N SER A 99 6.63 -1.47 0.22
CA SER A 99 6.78 -1.98 -1.14
C SER A 99 7.41 -0.93 -2.07
N MET A 100 8.38 -1.35 -2.88
CA MET A 100 8.99 -0.52 -3.92
C MET A 100 7.94 0.07 -4.89
N PHE A 101 6.91 -0.70 -5.26
CA PHE A 101 5.81 -0.19 -6.10
C PHE A 101 5.08 0.98 -5.44
N ALA A 102 4.88 0.89 -4.13
CA ALA A 102 4.24 1.96 -3.38
C ALA A 102 5.15 3.20 -3.26
N SER A 103 6.47 3.03 -3.21
CA SER A 103 7.42 4.14 -3.26
C SER A 103 7.43 4.83 -4.62
N LEU A 104 7.39 4.09 -5.73
CA LEU A 104 7.26 4.70 -7.05
C LEU A 104 5.92 5.45 -7.24
N ARG A 105 4.82 4.92 -6.69
CA ARG A 105 3.53 5.61 -6.63
C ARG A 105 3.55 6.88 -5.78
N LEU A 106 4.38 6.90 -4.73
CA LEU A 106 4.60 8.09 -3.92
C LEU A 106 5.30 9.17 -4.74
N VAL A 107 6.33 8.81 -5.53
CA VAL A 107 6.98 9.74 -6.46
C VAL A 107 5.98 10.30 -7.46
N GLU A 108 5.15 9.46 -8.10
CA GLU A 108 4.10 9.90 -9.03
C GLU A 108 3.18 10.96 -8.39
N ARG A 109 2.75 10.73 -7.15
CA ARG A 109 1.90 11.67 -6.41
C ARG A 109 2.64 12.96 -6.06
N ALA A 110 3.91 12.87 -5.65
CA ALA A 110 4.73 14.04 -5.34
C ALA A 110 4.91 14.92 -6.58
N VAL A 111 5.25 14.33 -7.73
CA VAL A 111 5.37 15.05 -9.01
C VAL A 111 4.04 15.72 -9.38
N LYS A 112 2.93 14.97 -9.34
CA LYS A 112 1.60 15.53 -9.66
C LYS A 112 1.18 16.66 -8.71
N LYS A 113 1.53 16.56 -7.43
CA LYS A 113 1.23 17.59 -6.43
C LYS A 113 2.06 18.84 -6.68
N GLN A 114 3.38 18.70 -6.82
CA GLN A 114 4.28 19.82 -7.06
C GLN A 114 4.00 20.51 -8.40
N LEU A 115 3.57 19.77 -9.42
CA LEU A 115 3.14 20.35 -10.69
C LEU A 115 1.89 21.23 -10.51
N LYS A 116 0.88 20.74 -9.78
CA LYS A 116 -0.33 21.53 -9.48
C LYS A 116 -0.03 22.77 -8.64
N GLU A 117 0.97 22.70 -7.77
CA GLU A 117 1.43 23.81 -6.93
C GLU A 117 2.39 24.76 -7.68
N GLY A 118 2.73 24.48 -8.94
CA GLY A 118 3.66 25.29 -9.73
C GLY A 118 5.12 25.23 -9.26
N GLN A 119 5.49 24.24 -8.43
CA GLN A 119 6.84 24.08 -7.89
C GLN A 119 7.80 23.39 -8.87
N ILE A 120 7.26 22.64 -9.84
CA ILE A 120 8.01 22.05 -10.94
C ILE A 120 7.40 22.46 -12.27
N SER A 121 8.24 22.55 -13.30
CA SER A 121 7.81 22.86 -14.66
C SER A 121 7.07 21.70 -15.32
N GLU A 122 6.15 22.03 -16.24
CA GLU A 122 5.51 21.05 -17.12
C GLU A 122 6.53 20.30 -17.99
N SER A 123 7.63 20.96 -18.39
CA SER A 123 8.71 20.34 -19.16
C SER A 123 9.35 19.19 -18.38
N LEU A 124 9.72 19.42 -17.11
CA LEU A 124 10.26 18.38 -16.25
C LEU A 124 9.23 17.27 -15.99
N ALA A 125 7.98 17.62 -15.68
CA ALA A 125 6.94 16.65 -15.39
C ALA A 125 6.64 15.72 -16.60
N SER A 126 6.72 16.25 -17.82
CA SER A 126 6.50 15.51 -19.06
C SER A 126 7.57 14.45 -19.35
N LYS A 127 8.77 14.58 -18.78
CA LYS A 127 9.86 13.60 -18.92
C LYS A 127 9.59 12.31 -18.15
N PHE A 128 8.63 12.30 -17.21
CA PHE A 128 8.24 11.11 -16.47
C PHE A 128 7.20 10.27 -17.24
N LYS A 129 7.62 9.06 -17.64
CA LYS A 129 6.84 8.08 -18.39
C LYS A 129 5.99 7.20 -17.47
N TRP A 130 5.00 7.79 -16.81
CA TRP A 130 4.16 7.13 -15.80
C TRP A 130 3.34 5.95 -16.34
N GLU A 131 3.09 5.90 -17.65
CA GLU A 131 2.44 4.78 -18.32
C GLU A 131 3.18 3.46 -18.10
N LYS A 132 4.51 3.50 -17.95
CA LYS A 132 5.35 2.31 -17.67
C LYS A 132 5.24 1.82 -16.23
N LEU A 133 4.76 2.66 -15.33
CA LEU A 133 4.45 2.30 -13.95
C LEU A 133 3.12 1.52 -13.86
N SER A 134 2.34 1.47 -14.96
CA SER A 134 1.15 0.64 -15.04
C SER A 134 1.51 -0.84 -15.22
N SER A 135 2.14 -1.44 -14.21
CA SER A 135 2.02 -2.88 -13.95
C SER A 135 0.60 -3.18 -13.44
N ARG A 136 -0.43 -2.71 -14.16
CA ARG A 136 -1.67 -3.47 -14.23
C ARG A 136 -1.25 -4.80 -14.87
N GLN A 137 -0.74 -5.71 -14.03
CA GLN A 137 -1.47 -6.95 -13.91
C GLN A 137 -2.92 -6.49 -13.83
N LYS A 138 -3.63 -6.54 -14.97
CA LYS A 138 -5.07 -6.70 -14.95
C LYS A 138 -5.21 -7.82 -13.93
N ARG A 139 -5.50 -7.47 -12.66
CA ARG A 139 -6.11 -8.44 -11.77
C ARG A 139 -7.28 -8.86 -12.62
N GLU A 140 -7.21 -10.06 -13.18
CA GLU A 140 -8.37 -10.69 -13.76
C GLU A 140 -9.44 -10.45 -12.71
N LYS A 141 -10.46 -9.65 -13.08
CA LYS A 141 -11.58 -9.47 -12.18
C LYS A 141 -11.98 -10.90 -11.87
N PRO A 142 -11.94 -11.35 -10.60
CA PRO A 142 -12.34 -12.71 -10.31
C PRO A 142 -13.72 -12.88 -10.94
N MET A 143 -13.84 -13.82 -11.87
CA MET A 143 -15.08 -14.07 -12.60
C MET A 143 -16.05 -14.66 -11.59
N TYR A 144 -16.77 -13.78 -10.91
CA TYR A 144 -17.86 -14.17 -10.05
C TYR A 144 -19.18 -13.71 -10.68
N GLN A 145 -20.17 -14.59 -10.64
CA GLN A 145 -21.55 -14.23 -10.87
C GLN A 145 -22.22 -14.02 -9.52
N LEU A 146 -23.04 -12.98 -9.39
CA LEU A 146 -23.86 -12.78 -8.21
C LEU A 146 -25.14 -13.61 -8.37
N ASP A 147 -25.33 -14.61 -7.52
CA ASP A 147 -26.56 -15.37 -7.51
C ASP A 147 -27.71 -14.49 -7.01
N LYS A 148 -28.72 -14.27 -7.86
CA LYS A 148 -29.87 -13.40 -7.56
C LYS A 148 -30.75 -13.95 -6.44
N ARG A 149 -30.67 -15.25 -6.14
CA ARG A 149 -31.51 -15.90 -5.11
C ARG A 149 -30.90 -15.78 -3.72
N THR A 150 -29.58 -15.85 -3.62
CA THR A 150 -28.86 -15.88 -2.34
C THR A 150 -28.02 -14.62 -2.09
N ASN A 151 -27.86 -13.74 -3.09
CA ASN A 151 -26.93 -12.61 -3.09
C ASN A 151 -25.47 -13.00 -2.82
N MET A 152 -25.12 -14.27 -3.04
CA MET A 152 -23.78 -14.79 -2.85
C MET A 152 -22.95 -14.66 -4.13
N ARG A 153 -21.64 -14.47 -3.98
CA ARG A 153 -20.69 -14.49 -5.09
C ARG A 153 -20.33 -15.93 -5.41
N VAL A 154 -20.69 -16.39 -6.61
CA VAL A 154 -20.34 -17.71 -7.13
C VAL A 154 -19.15 -17.56 -8.07
N PHE A 155 -18.04 -18.22 -7.78
CA PHE A 155 -16.87 -18.21 -8.65
C PHE A 155 -16.99 -19.38 -9.63
N ASN A 156 -16.85 -19.11 -10.93
CA ASN A 156 -16.80 -20.18 -11.93
C ASN A 156 -15.48 -20.93 -11.75
N LEU A 157 -15.51 -22.06 -11.04
CA LEU A 157 -14.43 -23.03 -11.03
C LEU A 157 -14.68 -23.95 -12.23
N GLU A 158 -14.23 -23.56 -13.43
CA GLU A 158 -14.09 -24.54 -14.50
C GLU A 158 -12.88 -25.44 -14.20
N PRO A 159 -12.98 -26.77 -14.45
CA PRO A 159 -11.89 -27.73 -14.25
C PRO A 159 -10.76 -27.61 -15.28
#